data_AF-A0A7S1XDL4-F1
#
_entry.id   AF-A0A7S1XDL4-F1
#
_cell.length_a   1.000
_cell.length_b   1.000
_cell.length_c   1.000
_cell.angle_alpha   90.00
_cell.angle_beta   90.00
_cell.angle_gamma   90.00
#
_symmetry.space_group_name_H-M   'P 1'
#
loop_
_entity.id
_entity.type
_entity.pdbx_description
1 polymer ?
#
loop_
_entity_poly.entity_id
_entity_poly.type
_entity_poly.pdbx_seq_one_letter_code
_entity_poly.pdbx_strand_id
1 'polypeptide(L)'
;GRFVLVAPPVHGSQIGRKLGALPSPMRNVVRAVAGAHSGAQFLHEPAENFARKTVFPGSSEILVIVGETQLNPFLDKPNDGLLACEESRLRQPHRLLRVRSSHNLLLYNRRVIQATLDFLRTGEASETEAIEYSHAPSRESRPTPEQ
;
A
#
# COMPACT_ATOMS: atom_id res chain seq x y z
N GLY A 1 -18.37 3.28 7.05
CA GLY A 1 -18.13 1.82 7.01
C GLY A 1 -16.67 1.54 7.33
N ARG A 2 -16.30 0.30 7.67
CA ARG A 2 -14.92 -0.05 8.05
C ARG A 2 -14.22 -0.81 6.92
N PHE A 3 -12.99 -0.41 6.61
CA PHE A 3 -12.18 -1.05 5.57
C PHE A 3 -10.83 -1.49 6.14
N VAL A 4 -10.39 -2.67 5.72
CA VAL A 4 -9.04 -3.16 5.98
C VAL A 4 -8.34 -3.34 4.64
N LEU A 5 -7.17 -2.71 4.51
CA LEU A 5 -6.32 -2.80 3.33
C LEU A 5 -5.02 -3.51 3.73
N VAL A 6 -4.72 -4.63 3.09
CA VAL A 6 -3.50 -5.40 3.35
C VAL A 6 -2.52 -5.18 2.20
N ALA A 7 -1.37 -4.57 2.50
CA ALA A 7 -0.33 -4.14 1.57
C ALA A 7 -0.87 -3.46 0.28
N PRO A 8 -1.77 -2.46 0.39
CA PRO A 8 -2.33 -1.80 -0.78
C PRO A 8 -1.24 -1.01 -1.53
N PRO A 9 -1.17 -1.04 -2.87
CA PRO A 9 -0.20 -0.27 -3.65
C PRO A 9 -0.68 1.16 -3.93
N VAL A 10 -1.02 1.93 -2.90
CA VAL A 10 -1.68 3.25 -3.02
C VAL A 10 -0.91 4.20 -3.95
N HIS A 11 0.42 4.19 -3.91
CA HIS A 11 1.29 5.02 -4.73
C HIS A 11 2.02 4.23 -5.84
N GLY A 12 1.43 3.11 -6.26
CA GLY A 12 2.08 2.12 -7.12
C GLY A 12 3.26 1.44 -6.43
N SER A 13 4.05 0.68 -7.20
CA SER A 13 5.26 0.02 -6.68
C SER A 13 6.53 0.67 -7.23
N GLN A 14 7.46 1.05 -6.35
CA GLN A 14 8.82 1.46 -6.69
C GLN A 14 9.53 0.40 -7.53
N ILE A 15 9.24 -0.87 -7.28
CA ILE A 15 9.76 -1.99 -8.05
C ILE A 15 9.28 -1.92 -9.50
N GLY A 16 8.00 -1.63 -9.72
CA GLY A 16 7.43 -1.44 -11.06
C GLY A 16 8.16 -0.35 -11.86
N ARG A 17 8.45 0.79 -11.21
CA ARG A 17 9.16 1.92 -11.83
C ARG A 17 10.64 1.61 -12.10
N LYS A 18 11.34 0.97 -11.16
CA LYS A 18 12.78 0.66 -11.30
C LYS A 18 13.03 -0.48 -12.29
N LEU A 19 12.15 -1.48 -12.39
CA LEU A 19 12.28 -2.63 -13.31
C LEU A 19 12.34 -2.25 -14.79
N GLY A 20 11.63 -1.20 -15.21
CA GLY A 20 11.64 -0.73 -16.60
C GLY A 20 12.97 -0.08 -17.02
N ALA A 21 13.76 0.39 -16.06
CA ALA A 21 15.03 1.08 -16.30
C ALA A 21 16.27 0.20 -16.06
N LEU A 22 16.09 -1.06 -15.62
CA LEU A 22 17.18 -1.92 -15.19
C LEU A 22 17.74 -2.80 -16.33
N PRO A 23 19.07 -3.02 -16.37
CA PRO A 23 19.68 -4.00 -17.27
C PRO A 23 19.12 -5.41 -17.03
N SER A 24 19.06 -6.21 -18.09
CA SER A 24 18.52 -7.58 -18.12
C SER A 24 18.92 -8.49 -16.93
N PRO A 25 20.18 -8.54 -16.46
CA PRO A 25 20.54 -9.38 -15.31
C PRO A 25 19.87 -8.94 -14.00
N MET A 26 19.74 -7.63 -13.80
CA MET A 26 19.15 -7.05 -12.60
C MET A 26 17.62 -7.17 -12.63
N ARG A 27 17.02 -7.12 -13.82
CA ARG A 27 15.59 -7.42 -14.04
C ARG A 27 15.20 -8.82 -13.59
N ASN A 28 16.06 -9.81 -13.84
CA ASN A 28 15.81 -11.21 -13.45
C ASN A 28 15.86 -11.42 -11.94
N VAL A 29 16.78 -10.75 -11.23
CA VAL A 29 16.84 -10.78 -9.77
C VAL A 29 15.57 -10.21 -9.16
N VAL A 30 15.14 -9.03 -9.64
CA VAL A 30 13.92 -8.41 -9.12
C VAL A 30 12.68 -9.24 -9.45
N ARG A 31 12.62 -9.88 -10.63
CA ARG A 31 11.51 -10.80 -10.99
C ARG A 31 11.47 -12.06 -10.11
N ALA A 32 12.64 -12.58 -9.70
CA ALA A 32 12.73 -13.70 -8.77
C ALA A 32 12.22 -13.33 -7.37
N VAL A 33 12.50 -12.10 -6.90
CA VAL A 33 12.04 -11.59 -5.60
C VAL A 33 10.56 -11.20 -5.61
N ALA A 34 10.09 -10.54 -6.68
CA ALA A 34 8.71 -10.11 -6.83
C ALA A 34 7.73 -11.26 -7.17
N GLY A 35 8.25 -12.43 -7.54
CA GLY A 35 7.47 -13.53 -8.08
C GLY A 35 7.11 -13.31 -9.55
N ALA A 36 7.06 -14.40 -10.33
CA ALA A 36 6.87 -14.34 -11.77
C ALA A 36 5.51 -13.73 -12.20
N HIS A 37 4.52 -13.65 -11.31
CA HIS A 37 3.14 -13.26 -11.61
C HIS A 37 2.63 -12.11 -10.73
N SER A 38 3.19 -11.93 -9.52
CA SER A 38 2.75 -10.93 -8.56
C SER A 38 3.21 -9.52 -8.90
N GLY A 39 4.25 -9.33 -9.72
CA GLY A 39 4.75 -8.00 -10.10
C GLY A 39 4.15 -7.40 -11.38
N ALA A 40 3.54 -8.20 -12.25
CA ALA A 40 3.23 -7.80 -13.62
C ALA A 40 2.13 -6.72 -13.73
N GLN A 41 1.12 -6.74 -12.86
CA GLN A 41 0.10 -5.67 -12.85
C GLN A 41 0.64 -4.35 -12.26
N PHE A 42 1.54 -4.43 -11.27
CA PHE A 42 2.21 -3.24 -10.71
C PHE A 42 3.23 -2.60 -11.67
N LEU A 43 3.65 -3.34 -12.70
CA LEU A 43 4.63 -2.89 -13.70
C LEU A 43 4.03 -1.98 -14.77
N HIS A 44 2.74 -2.08 -15.04
CA HIS A 44 2.12 -1.46 -16.20
C HIS A 44 1.11 -0.36 -15.88
N GLU A 45 0.72 -0.20 -14.61
CA GLU A 45 -0.23 0.82 -14.19
C GLU A 45 0.47 2.01 -13.51
N PRO A 46 0.25 3.27 -13.99
CA PRO A 46 0.83 4.45 -13.37
C PRO A 46 0.42 4.61 -11.91
N ALA A 47 1.32 5.13 -11.07
CA ALA A 47 1.06 5.42 -9.65
C ALA A 47 -0.19 6.30 -9.43
N GLU A 48 -0.45 7.21 -10.36
CA GLU A 48 -1.60 8.12 -10.35
C GLU A 48 -2.93 7.38 -10.46
N ASN A 49 -2.98 6.26 -11.17
CA ASN A 49 -4.20 5.45 -11.30
C ASN A 49 -4.52 4.74 -9.99
N PHE A 50 -3.51 4.26 -9.27
CA PHE A 50 -3.71 3.67 -7.94
C PHE A 50 -4.23 4.70 -6.94
N ALA A 51 -3.64 5.90 -6.93
CA ALA A 51 -4.06 6.97 -6.02
C ALA A 51 -5.54 7.37 -6.23
N ARG A 52 -6.03 7.38 -7.47
CA ARG A 52 -7.44 7.65 -7.79
C ARG A 52 -8.38 6.53 -7.34
N LYS A 53 -7.92 5.28 -7.33
CA LYS A 53 -8.69 4.10 -6.92
C LYS A 53 -8.77 3.94 -5.40
N THR A 54 -7.93 4.65 -4.64
CA THR A 54 -7.83 4.56 -3.18
C THR A 54 -8.42 5.78 -2.48
N VAL A 55 -9.59 6.23 -2.94
CA VAL A 55 -10.38 7.30 -2.31
C VAL A 55 -11.57 6.66 -1.63
N PHE A 56 -11.71 6.89 -0.32
CA PHE A 56 -12.85 6.37 0.45
C PHE A 56 -13.70 7.52 0.99
N PRO A 57 -14.98 7.31 1.31
CA PRO A 57 -15.80 8.32 1.97
C PRO A 57 -15.14 8.80 3.28
N GLY A 58 -15.21 10.11 3.56
CA GLY A 58 -14.55 10.70 4.75
C GLY A 58 -15.07 10.20 6.10
N SER A 59 -16.24 9.56 6.14
CA SER A 59 -16.78 8.87 7.32
C SER A 59 -16.33 7.42 7.46
N SER A 60 -15.37 6.98 6.65
CA SER A 60 -14.84 5.61 6.70
C SER A 60 -13.74 5.48 7.74
N GLU A 61 -13.82 4.43 8.55
CA GLU A 61 -12.71 4.02 9.41
C GLU A 61 -11.84 3.05 8.61
N ILE A 62 -10.54 3.29 8.54
CA ILE A 62 -9.65 2.50 7.69
C ILE A 62 -8.44 2.03 8.47
N LEU A 63 -8.16 0.74 8.34
CA LEU A 63 -6.91 0.13 8.77
C LEU A 63 -6.09 -0.25 7.54
N VAL A 64 -4.87 0.24 7.47
CA VAL A 64 -3.84 -0.18 6.53
C VAL A 64 -2.87 -1.10 7.25
N ILE A 65 -2.59 -2.27 6.69
CA ILE A 65 -1.66 -3.25 7.24
C ILE A 65 -0.51 -3.42 6.25
N VAL A 66 0.72 -3.27 6.72
CA VAL A 66 1.94 -3.37 5.88
C VAL A 66 2.92 -4.37 6.46
N GLY A 67 3.67 -5.03 5.57
CA GLY A 67 4.76 -5.93 5.93
C GLY A 67 6.12 -5.21 5.97
N GLU A 68 6.98 -5.62 6.89
CA GLU A 68 8.38 -5.17 6.95
C GLU A 68 9.33 -6.34 7.28
N THR A 69 10.03 -6.84 6.26
CA THR A 69 11.09 -7.84 6.42
C THR A 69 12.42 -7.41 5.84
N GLN A 70 12.47 -6.28 5.14
CA GLN A 70 13.68 -5.71 4.51
C GLN A 70 14.42 -6.73 3.62
N LEU A 71 13.70 -7.64 2.98
CA LEU A 71 14.32 -8.72 2.19
C LEU A 71 14.85 -8.23 0.83
N ASN A 72 14.40 -7.06 0.36
CA ASN A 72 14.77 -6.53 -0.95
C ASN A 72 15.69 -5.31 -0.83
N PRO A 73 16.98 -5.44 -1.20
CA PRO A 73 17.96 -4.36 -1.09
C PRO A 73 17.75 -3.24 -2.12
N PHE A 74 16.85 -3.41 -3.09
CA PHE A 74 16.52 -2.37 -4.09
C PHE A 74 15.45 -1.38 -3.60
N LEU A 75 14.90 -1.62 -2.40
CA LEU A 75 13.97 -0.74 -1.71
C LEU A 75 14.65 -0.15 -0.47
N ASP A 76 14.92 1.14 -0.53
CA ASP A 76 15.71 1.88 0.48
C ASP A 76 14.94 2.12 1.79
N LYS A 77 13.66 1.72 1.84
CA LYS A 77 12.74 1.91 2.98
C LYS A 77 12.25 0.56 3.51
N PRO A 78 11.74 0.49 4.75
CA PRO A 78 11.05 -0.71 5.25
C PRO A 78 10.04 -1.22 4.22
N ASN A 79 10.17 -2.50 3.90
CA ASN A 79 9.43 -3.15 2.82
C ASN A 79 9.20 -4.63 3.11
N ASP A 80 8.21 -5.19 2.43
CA ASP A 80 7.81 -6.59 2.53
C ASP A 80 8.41 -7.49 1.43
N GLY A 81 9.40 -6.97 0.70
CA GLY A 81 10.03 -7.58 -0.47
C GLY A 81 9.44 -7.11 -1.80
N LEU A 82 8.20 -6.62 -1.84
CA LEU A 82 7.52 -6.17 -3.06
C LEU A 82 7.13 -4.68 -3.03
N LEU A 83 6.72 -4.20 -1.86
CA LEU A 83 6.17 -2.87 -1.66
C LEU A 83 6.82 -2.21 -0.44
N ALA A 84 7.18 -0.93 -0.58
CA ALA A 84 7.64 -0.16 0.58
C ALA A 84 6.43 0.27 1.43
N CYS A 85 6.57 0.28 2.76
CA CYS A 85 5.46 0.63 3.67
C CYS A 85 4.83 2.00 3.35
N GLU A 86 5.64 2.97 2.93
CA GLU A 86 5.19 4.31 2.54
C GLU A 86 4.27 4.29 1.31
N GLU A 87 4.42 3.31 0.43
CA GLU A 87 3.61 3.20 -0.80
C GLU A 87 2.19 2.70 -0.53
N SER A 88 1.94 2.19 0.68
CA SER A 88 0.63 1.76 1.15
C SER A 88 -0.12 2.80 1.97
N ARG A 89 0.50 3.93 2.32
CA ARG A 89 -0.17 4.97 3.10
C ARG A 89 -1.24 5.66 2.26
N LEU A 90 -2.40 5.90 2.86
CA LEU A 90 -3.48 6.65 2.24
C LEU A 90 -3.31 8.16 2.42
N ARG A 91 -3.84 8.93 1.47
CA ARG A 91 -3.94 10.40 1.54
C ARG A 91 -5.17 10.88 2.32
N GLN A 92 -5.46 10.21 3.42
CA GLN A 92 -6.60 10.51 4.30
C GLN A 92 -6.36 9.84 5.67
N PRO A 93 -7.06 10.26 6.73
CA PRO A 93 -6.90 9.65 8.05
C PRO A 93 -7.12 8.14 8.02
N HIS A 94 -6.19 7.40 8.62
CA HIS A 94 -6.26 5.94 8.73
C HIS A 94 -5.41 5.45 9.90
N ARG A 95 -5.64 4.21 10.32
CA ARG A 95 -4.75 3.48 11.22
C ARG A 95 -3.75 2.67 10.41
N LEU A 96 -2.52 2.55 10.91
CA LEU A 96 -1.45 1.79 10.28
C LEU A 96 -0.95 0.71 11.24
N LEU A 97 -0.98 -0.55 10.79
CA LEU A 97 -0.34 -1.67 11.47
C LEU A 97 0.87 -2.14 10.67
N ARG A 98 2.04 -2.18 11.30
CA ARG A 98 3.25 -2.77 10.72
C ARG A 98 3.50 -4.15 11.29
N VAL A 99 3.78 -5.12 10.42
CA VAL A 99 4.00 -6.51 10.81
C VAL A 99 5.28 -7.03 10.16
N ARG A 100 6.11 -7.75 10.92
CA ARG A 100 7.26 -8.46 10.38
C ARG A 100 6.82 -9.67 9.56
N SER A 101 6.53 -9.44 8.28
CA SER A 101 6.08 -10.45 7.32
C SER A 101 6.43 -10.01 5.90
N SER A 102 6.78 -10.97 5.04
CA SER A 102 6.92 -10.71 3.60
C SER A 102 5.54 -10.59 2.96
N HIS A 103 5.49 -9.99 1.76
CA HIS A 103 4.26 -9.66 1.05
C HIS A 103 3.34 -10.89 0.91
N ASN A 104 3.89 -12.01 0.44
CA ASN A 104 3.14 -13.25 0.19
C ASN A 104 2.67 -13.96 1.47
N LEU A 105 3.23 -13.63 2.63
CA LEU A 105 2.90 -14.26 3.91
C LEU A 105 1.98 -13.42 4.79
N LEU A 106 1.68 -12.16 4.41
CA LEU A 106 0.87 -11.25 5.22
C LEU A 106 -0.52 -11.81 5.52
N LEU A 107 -1.19 -12.43 4.54
CA LEU A 107 -2.54 -12.97 4.72
C LEU A 107 -2.60 -14.17 5.67
N TYR A 108 -1.48 -14.87 5.87
CA TYR A 108 -1.39 -16.01 6.79
C TYR A 108 -0.87 -15.60 8.17
N ASN A 109 -0.47 -14.35 8.35
CA ASN A 109 0.08 -13.87 9.60
C ASN A 109 -1.05 -13.72 10.64
N ARG A 110 -0.95 -14.43 11.76
CA ARG A 110 -1.96 -14.41 12.84
C ARG A 110 -2.28 -12.99 13.33
N ARG A 111 -1.28 -12.11 13.40
CA ARG A 111 -1.46 -10.73 13.84
C ARG A 111 -2.30 -9.92 12.83
N VAL A 112 -2.10 -10.15 11.54
CA VAL A 112 -2.89 -9.53 10.47
C VAL A 112 -4.34 -10.00 10.54
N ILE A 113 -4.55 -11.31 10.67
CA ILE A 113 -5.90 -11.90 10.80
C ILE A 113 -6.61 -11.33 12.02
N GLN A 114 -5.95 -11.35 13.18
CA GLN A 114 -6.55 -10.87 14.44
C GLN A 114 -6.88 -9.37 14.36
N ALA A 115 -5.94 -8.53 13.91
CA ALA A 115 -6.18 -7.11 13.74
C ALA A 115 -7.31 -6.81 12.75
N THR A 116 -7.44 -7.59 11.68
CA THR A 116 -8.53 -7.46 10.71
C THR A 116 -9.87 -7.73 11.37
N LEU A 117 -9.98 -8.84 12.12
CA LEU A 117 -11.22 -9.22 12.80
C LEU A 117 -11.60 -8.19 13.87
N ASP A 118 -10.64 -7.76 14.68
CA ASP A 118 -10.87 -6.78 15.74
C ASP A 118 -11.31 -5.45 15.14
N PHE A 119 -10.59 -4.94 14.13
CA PHE A 119 -10.91 -3.66 13.51
C PHE A 119 -12.29 -3.66 12.84
N LEU A 120 -12.64 -4.71 12.10
CA LEU A 120 -13.95 -4.80 11.47
C LEU A 120 -15.07 -4.85 12.53
N ARG A 121 -14.85 -5.52 13.67
CA ARG A 121 -15.83 -5.64 14.74
C ARG A 121 -15.98 -4.37 15.57
N THR A 122 -14.87 -3.74 15.96
CA THR A 122 -14.87 -2.67 16.98
C THR A 122 -14.43 -1.31 16.46
N GLY A 123 -13.74 -1.24 15.32
CA GLY A 123 -13.04 -0.03 14.86
C GLY A 123 -11.64 0.13 15.46
N GLU A 124 -11.23 -0.82 16.31
CA GLU A 124 -9.97 -0.79 17.04
C GLU A 124 -9.11 -2.01 16.70
N ALA A 125 -7.80 -1.81 16.61
CA ALA A 125 -6.82 -2.88 16.52
C ALA A 125 -5.59 -2.50 17.36
N SER A 126 -5.00 -3.49 18.02
CA SER A 126 -3.83 -3.26 18.87
C SER A 126 -2.60 -2.87 18.06
N GLU A 127 -1.72 -2.06 18.67
CA GLU A 127 -0.43 -1.67 18.10
C GLU A 127 -0.51 -0.93 16.76
N THR A 128 -1.64 -0.26 16.51
CA THR A 128 -1.79 0.63 15.35
C THR A 128 -1.33 2.04 15.65
N GLU A 129 -0.72 2.69 14.68
CA GLU A 129 -0.44 4.12 14.67
C GLU A 129 -1.60 4.86 14.00
N ALA A 130 -2.08 5.96 14.60
CA ALA A 130 -3.02 6.85 13.92
C ALA A 130 -2.25 7.76 12.96
N ILE A 131 -2.58 7.67 11.68
CA ILE A 131 -1.98 8.50 10.63
C ILE A 131 -2.96 9.62 10.30
N GLU A 132 -2.58 10.83 10.63
CA GLU A 132 -3.22 12.03 10.14
C GLU A 132 -2.65 12.41 8.77
N TYR A 133 -3.50 12.93 7.90
CA TYR A 133 -3.07 13.47 6.62
C TYR A 133 -3.32 14.97 6.60
N SER A 134 -2.25 15.77 6.62
CA SER A 134 -2.28 17.23 6.76
C SER A 134 -2.48 17.99 5.43
N HIS A 135 -2.91 17.31 4.37
CA HIS A 135 -3.31 17.96 3.12
C HIS A 135 -4.73 17.56 2.76
N ALA A 136 -5.69 18.42 3.07
CA ALA A 136 -6.96 18.37 2.37
C ALA A 136 -6.67 18.44 0.87
N PRO A 137 -7.26 17.61 0.01
CA PRO A 137 -7.25 17.90 -1.42
C PRO A 137 -7.86 19.30 -1.57
N SER A 138 -7.06 20.23 -2.10
CA SER A 138 -7.59 21.49 -2.61
C SER A 138 -8.80 21.10 -3.46
N ARG A 139 -9.97 21.66 -3.15
CA ARG A 139 -11.12 21.57 -4.05
C ARG A 139 -10.68 22.24 -5.34
N GLU A 140 -10.06 21.50 -6.25
CA GLU A 140 -9.91 21.95 -7.62
C GLU A 140 -11.34 22.18 -8.12
N SER A 141 -11.59 23.45 -8.38
CA SER A 141 -12.80 24.00 -8.95
C SER A 141 -13.34 23.06 -10.02
N ARG A 142 -14.56 22.56 -9.82
CA ARG A 142 -15.33 22.03 -10.95
C ARG A 142 -15.29 23.09 -12.05
N PRO A 143 -14.85 22.77 -13.29
CA PRO A 143 -15.03 23.71 -14.38
C PRO A 143 -16.53 24.00 -14.48
N THR A 144 -16.87 25.28 -14.38
CA THR A 144 -18.23 25.78 -14.63
C THR A 144 -18.61 25.32 -16.04
N PRO A 145 -19.78 24.70 -16.25
CA PRO A 145 -20.22 24.43 -17.61
C PRO A 145 -20.42 25.78 -18.31
N GLU A 146 -19.66 25.99 -19.38
CA GLU A 146 -19.83 27.14 -20.27
C GLU A 146 -21.29 27.15 -20.77
N GLN A 147 -21.94 28.30 -20.63
CA GLN A 147 -23.28 28.56 -21.17
C GLN A 147 -23.17 29.16 -22.58
#